data_AF-A0A7W1QXX4-F1
#
_entry.id   AF-A0A7W1QXX4-F1
#
_cell.length_a   1.000
_cell.length_b   1.000
_cell.length_c   1.000
_cell.angle_alpha   90.00
_cell.angle_beta   90.00
_cell.angle_gamma   90.00
#
_symmetry.space_group_name_H-M   'P 1'
#
loop_
_entity.id
_entity.type
_entity.pdbx_description
1 polymer ?
#
loop_
_entity_poly.entity_id
_entity_poly.type
_entity_poly.pdbx_seq_one_letter_code
_entity_poly.pdbx_strand_id
1 'polypeptide(L)'
;MPVINLTANPNRIFPPNGQSVTVTLSGVGSDTCSGLASVSYIITDEYGTTLNISTRTLIGNSASWTDSLIVEAICHGNDLDGRLYRVVATITDAARNTSTATADIVIQHDRGNR
;
A
#
# COMPACT_ATOMS: atom_id res chain seq x y z
N MET A 1 9.00 13.57 -15.21
CA MET A 1 9.28 12.42 -14.34
C MET A 1 8.13 12.39 -13.36
N PRO A 2 7.44 11.25 -13.27
CA PRO A 2 6.21 11.20 -12.53
C PRO A 2 6.45 11.33 -11.01
N VAL A 3 5.50 11.92 -10.31
CA VAL A 3 5.49 12.07 -8.85
C VAL A 3 4.31 11.29 -8.29
N ILE A 4 4.50 10.60 -7.16
CA ILE A 4 3.49 9.77 -6.51
C ILE A 4 3.46 10.04 -5.00
N ASN A 5 2.26 10.04 -4.45
CA ASN A 5 2.00 9.90 -3.02
C ASN A 5 1.04 8.73 -2.81
N LEU A 6 1.26 7.96 -1.75
CA LEU A 6 0.44 6.82 -1.37
C LEU A 6 0.17 6.86 0.13
N THR A 7 -1.08 6.66 0.53
CA THR A 7 -1.47 6.50 1.93
C THR A 7 -2.34 5.26 2.12
N ALA A 8 -2.29 4.68 3.31
CA ALA A 8 -3.11 3.54 3.71
C ALA A 8 -4.04 3.94 4.86
N ASN A 9 -5.29 3.49 4.83
CA ASN A 9 -6.26 3.73 5.89
C ASN A 9 -7.17 2.49 6.10
N PRO A 10 -7.17 1.87 7.30
CA PRO A 10 -6.27 2.14 8.42
C PRO A 10 -4.82 1.73 8.11
N ASN A 11 -3.84 2.50 8.59
CA ASN A 11 -2.42 2.13 8.57
C ASN A 11 -1.93 1.50 9.88
N ARG A 12 -2.80 1.47 10.90
CA ARG A 12 -2.58 0.80 12.18
C ARG A 12 -3.84 0.02 12.53
N ILE A 13 -3.69 -1.27 12.81
CA ILE A 13 -4.79 -2.19 13.04
C ILE A 13 -4.60 -2.83 14.42
N PHE A 14 -5.65 -2.77 15.23
CA PHE A 14 -5.74 -3.37 16.56
C PHE A 14 -7.23 -3.65 16.86
N PRO A 15 -7.58 -4.72 17.58
CA PRO A 15 -6.74 -5.78 18.12
C PRO A 15 -6.30 -6.81 17.06
N PRO A 16 -5.20 -7.57 17.28
CA PRO A 16 -4.78 -8.67 16.42
C PRO A 16 -5.68 -9.90 16.66
N ASN A 17 -6.94 -9.83 16.24
CA ASN A 17 -7.99 -10.83 16.50
C ASN A 17 -8.10 -11.93 15.41
N GLY A 18 -7.21 -11.94 14.42
CA GLY A 18 -7.22 -12.87 13.29
C GLY A 18 -8.25 -12.56 12.21
N GLN A 19 -8.96 -11.44 12.27
CA GLN A 19 -9.95 -11.07 11.25
C GLN A 19 -9.30 -10.43 10.03
N SER A 20 -9.95 -10.60 8.88
CA SER A 20 -9.59 -9.87 7.66
C SER A 20 -10.05 -8.41 7.77
N VAL A 21 -9.12 -7.48 7.58
CA VAL A 21 -9.37 -6.03 7.61
C VAL A 21 -9.15 -5.46 6.21
N THR A 22 -10.15 -4.74 5.72
CA THR A 22 -10.03 -4.00 4.46
C THR A 22 -9.30 -2.69 4.71
N VAL A 23 -8.13 -2.54 4.10
CA VAL A 23 -7.35 -1.32 4.07
C VAL A 23 -7.56 -0.62 2.74
N THR A 24 -7.90 0.66 2.82
CA THR A 24 -8.04 1.54 1.67
C THR A 24 -6.69 2.18 1.37
N LEU A 25 -6.19 1.98 0.15
CA LEU A 25 -5.01 2.65 -0.38
C LEU A 25 -5.45 3.82 -1.23
N SER A 26 -5.04 5.03 -0.85
CA SER A 26 -5.32 6.26 -1.59
C SER A 26 -4.04 6.78 -2.22
N GLY A 27 -4.03 6.89 -3.54
CA GLY A 27 -2.88 7.36 -4.30
C GLY A 27 -3.20 8.61 -5.10
N VAL A 28 -2.20 9.48 -5.22
CA VAL A 28 -2.23 10.64 -6.11
C VAL A 28 -0.93 10.69 -6.89
N GLY A 29 -1.03 10.86 -8.19
CA GLY A 29 0.11 10.95 -9.09
C GLY A 29 0.01 12.12 -10.05
N SER A 30 1.16 12.63 -10.49
CA SER A 30 1.23 13.66 -11.53
C SER A 30 2.47 13.51 -12.41
N ASP A 31 2.35 13.83 -13.70
CA ASP A 31 3.45 14.03 -14.63
C ASP A 31 3.05 15.13 -15.63
N THR A 32 3.80 16.22 -15.65
CA THR A 32 3.47 17.40 -16.47
C THR A 32 4.01 17.33 -17.90
N CYS A 33 4.79 16.30 -18.23
CA CYS A 33 5.53 16.23 -19.50
C CYS A 33 4.89 15.25 -20.49
N SER A 34 4.73 13.99 -20.07
CA SER A 34 4.24 12.89 -20.92
C SER A 34 2.88 12.35 -20.49
N GLY A 35 2.46 12.66 -19.25
CA GLY A 35 1.24 12.15 -18.66
C GLY A 35 1.42 10.75 -18.07
N LEU A 36 0.52 10.37 -17.18
CA LEU A 36 0.53 9.08 -16.49
C LEU A 36 0.03 7.97 -17.41
N ALA A 37 0.55 6.75 -17.22
CA ALA A 37 0.15 5.56 -17.97
C ALA A 37 -0.40 4.45 -17.06
N SER A 38 0.27 4.13 -15.96
CA SER A 38 -0.19 3.06 -15.05
C SER A 38 0.34 3.18 -13.63
N VAL A 39 -0.29 2.45 -12.71
CA VAL A 39 0.21 2.15 -11.36
C VAL A 39 0.15 0.66 -11.09
N SER A 40 1.21 0.13 -10.50
CA SER A 40 1.35 -1.26 -10.06
C SER A 40 1.85 -1.33 -8.62
N TYR A 41 1.68 -2.48 -7.97
CA TYR A 41 1.99 -2.65 -6.55
C TYR A 41 2.85 -3.87 -6.30
N ILE A 42 3.79 -3.74 -5.37
CA ILE A 42 4.48 -4.85 -4.72
C ILE A 42 4.13 -4.78 -3.24
N ILE A 43 3.66 -5.90 -2.69
CA ILE A 43 3.27 -5.99 -1.27
C ILE A 43 4.16 -7.03 -0.62
N THR A 44 4.91 -6.60 0.40
CA THR A 44 5.70 -7.49 1.24
C THR A 44 5.07 -7.58 2.61
N ASP A 45 4.77 -8.80 3.02
CA ASP A 45 4.32 -9.15 4.36
C ASP A 45 5.48 -9.81 5.11
N GLU A 46 5.65 -9.42 6.37
CA GLU A 46 6.64 -9.98 7.27
C GLU A 46 6.54 -11.51 7.42
N TYR A 47 5.32 -12.06 7.37
CA TYR A 47 5.10 -13.51 7.46
C TYR A 47 5.08 -14.21 6.09
N GLY A 48 5.42 -13.50 5.01
CA GLY A 48 5.54 -14.06 3.67
C GLY A 48 4.20 -14.36 2.97
N THR A 49 3.08 -13.83 3.47
CA THR A 49 1.79 -13.94 2.78
C THR A 49 1.83 -13.15 1.48
N THR A 50 1.52 -13.81 0.37
CA THR A 50 1.46 -13.17 -0.94
C THR A 50 0.13 -12.43 -1.07
N LEU A 51 0.20 -11.12 -1.25
CA LEU A 51 -0.94 -10.25 -1.52
C LEU A 51 -0.73 -9.56 -2.87
N ASN A 52 -1.81 -9.37 -3.62
CA ASN A 52 -1.76 -8.73 -4.94
C ASN A 52 -2.90 -7.75 -5.14
N ILE A 53 -2.59 -6.64 -5.81
CA ILE A 53 -3.55 -5.68 -6.33
C ILE A 53 -3.33 -5.61 -7.84
N SER A 54 -4.41 -5.61 -8.61
CA SER A 54 -4.35 -5.50 -10.06
C SER A 54 -3.68 -4.18 -10.49
N THR A 55 -2.88 -4.23 -11.54
CA THR A 55 -2.34 -3.01 -12.17
C THR A 55 -3.49 -2.16 -12.70
N ARG A 56 -3.39 -0.85 -12.52
CA ARG A 56 -4.40 0.13 -12.92
C ARG A 56 -3.84 1.05 -14.00
N THR A 57 -4.63 1.30 -15.04
CA THR A 57 -4.33 2.33 -16.04
C THR A 57 -4.64 3.71 -15.48
N LEU A 58 -3.73 4.65 -15.69
CA LEU A 58 -3.89 6.07 -15.37
C LEU A 58 -3.91 6.87 -16.67
N ILE A 59 -4.64 7.99 -16.69
CA ILE A 59 -4.79 8.83 -17.88
C ILE A 59 -4.66 10.30 -17.48
N GLY A 60 -3.92 11.06 -18.29
CA GLY A 60 -3.75 12.50 -18.13
C GLY A 60 -2.55 12.88 -17.27
N ASN A 61 -2.39 14.18 -17.02
CA ASN A 61 -1.21 14.74 -16.34
C ASN A 61 -1.27 14.60 -14.81
N SER A 62 -2.43 14.23 -14.28
CA SER A 62 -2.66 14.00 -12.87
C SER A 62 -3.81 13.02 -12.69
N ALA A 63 -3.69 12.11 -11.73
CA ALA A 63 -4.75 11.17 -11.39
C ALA A 63 -4.75 10.91 -9.88
N SER A 64 -5.96 10.74 -9.34
CA SER A 64 -6.17 10.20 -7.99
C SER A 64 -6.89 8.87 -8.12
N TRP A 65 -6.53 7.92 -7.27
CA TRP A 65 -7.15 6.59 -7.29
C TRP A 65 -7.26 6.02 -5.89
N THR A 66 -8.13 5.02 -5.78
CA THR A 66 -8.34 4.24 -4.57
C THR A 66 -8.34 2.75 -4.92
N ASP A 67 -7.60 1.97 -4.15
CA ASP A 67 -7.57 0.51 -4.22
C ASP A 67 -7.81 -0.08 -2.83
N SER A 68 -8.31 -1.31 -2.78
CA SER A 68 -8.56 -2.02 -1.53
C SER A 68 -7.58 -3.17 -1.37
N LEU A 69 -7.00 -3.30 -0.18
CA LEU A 69 -6.13 -4.39 0.22
C LEU A 69 -6.76 -5.08 1.43
N ILE A 70 -6.97 -6.39 1.35
CA ILE A 70 -7.42 -7.17 2.51
C ILE A 70 -6.16 -7.71 3.20
N VAL A 71 -5.99 -7.37 4.48
CA VAL A 71 -4.90 -7.86 5.33
C VAL A 71 -5.45 -8.66 6.49
N GLU A 72 -4.64 -9.55 7.07
CA GLU A 72 -5.04 -10.32 8.25
C GLU A 72 -4.53 -9.61 9.52
N ALA A 73 -5.45 -9.29 10.42
CA ALA A 73 -5.12 -8.72 11.72
C ALA A 73 -4.63 -9.81 12.69
N ILE A 74 -3.51 -10.46 12.38
CA ILE A 74 -2.89 -11.49 13.24
C ILE A 74 -1.44 -11.13 13.53
N CYS A 75 -1.06 -11.23 14.81
CA CYS A 75 0.32 -11.27 15.25
C CYS A 75 0.58 -12.68 15.81
N HIS A 76 1.68 -13.31 15.44
CA HIS A 76 2.08 -14.57 16.05
C HIS A 76 2.51 -14.32 17.50
N GLY A 77 2.19 -15.21 18.44
CA GLY A 77 2.29 -14.94 19.88
C GLY A 77 3.71 -14.63 20.43
N ASN A 78 4.77 -14.84 19.62
CA ASN A 78 6.15 -14.47 19.96
C ASN A 78 6.59 -13.15 19.31
N ASP A 79 5.73 -12.54 18.50
CA ASP A 79 5.97 -11.28 17.82
C ASP A 79 5.65 -10.12 18.77
N LEU A 80 6.70 -9.37 19.14
CA LEU A 80 6.63 -8.31 20.14
C LEU A 80 6.46 -6.92 19.52
N ASP A 81 6.78 -6.77 18.23
CA ASP A 81 6.71 -5.53 17.46
C ASP A 81 5.47 -5.45 16.55
N GLY A 82 4.79 -6.58 16.33
CA GLY A 82 3.60 -6.72 15.50
C GLY A 82 3.92 -7.03 14.05
N ARG A 83 2.89 -7.25 13.22
CA ARG A 83 3.06 -7.64 11.82
C ARG A 83 3.10 -6.43 10.90
N LEU A 84 4.12 -6.30 10.05
CA LEU A 84 4.20 -5.25 9.03
C LEU A 84 3.80 -5.74 7.62
N TYR A 85 2.86 -5.01 7.01
CA TYR A 85 2.65 -5.04 5.57
C TYR A 85 3.20 -3.76 4.94
N ARG A 86 4.14 -3.89 4.02
CA ARG A 86 4.70 -2.79 3.26
C ARG A 86 4.20 -2.83 1.83
N VAL A 87 3.51 -1.77 1.42
CA VAL A 87 2.98 -1.60 0.07
C VAL A 87 3.86 -0.60 -0.68
N VAL A 88 4.46 -1.03 -1.78
CA VAL A 88 5.22 -0.18 -2.70
C VAL A 88 4.42 0.00 -3.98
N ALA A 89 3.93 1.21 -4.22
CA ALA A 89 3.30 1.57 -5.48
C ALA A 89 4.35 2.11 -6.46
N THR A 90 4.31 1.66 -7.70
CA THR A 90 5.14 2.17 -8.81
C THR A 90 4.23 2.76 -9.87
N ILE A 91 4.34 4.07 -10.11
CA ILE A 91 3.70 4.71 -11.27
C ILE A 91 4.65 4.77 -12.45
N THR A 92 4.09 4.62 -13.65
CA THR A 92 4.79 4.72 -14.92
C THR A 92 4.12 5.80 -15.77
N ASP A 93 4.91 6.68 -16.38
CA ASP A 93 4.44 7.69 -17.33
C ASP A 93 4.42 7.16 -18.77
N ALA A 94 3.87 7.93 -19.72
CA ALA A 94 3.78 7.52 -21.12
C ALA A 94 5.16 7.41 -21.81
N ALA A 95 6.19 8.07 -21.27
CA ALA A 95 7.57 7.97 -21.70
C ALA A 95 8.35 6.81 -21.03
N ARG A 96 7.67 5.99 -20.21
CA ARG A 96 8.23 4.86 -19.43
C ARG A 96 9.18 5.27 -18.29
N ASN A 97 9.14 6.52 -17.84
CA ASN A 97 9.77 6.86 -16.57
C ASN A 97 8.92 6.36 -15.42
N THR A 98 9.56 5.99 -14.32
CA THR A 98 8.89 5.43 -13.13
C THR A 98 9.20 6.22 -11.87
N SER A 99 8.30 6.12 -10.90
CA SER A 99 8.48 6.67 -9.55
C SER A 99 7.70 5.82 -8.54
N THR A 100 8.16 5.80 -7.29
CA THR A 100 7.63 4.91 -6.26
C THR A 100 7.22 5.65 -4.99
N ALA A 101 6.15 5.18 -4.36
CA ALA A 101 5.76 5.57 -3.01
C ALA A 101 5.50 4.33 -2.14
N THR A 102 5.71 4.49 -0.83
CA THR A 102 5.54 3.42 0.15
C THR A 102 4.46 3.78 1.15
N ALA A 103 3.57 2.83 1.45
CA ALA A 103 2.65 2.89 2.57
C ALA A 103 2.82 1.66 3.44
N ASP A 104 3.06 1.89 4.73
CA ASP A 104 3.20 0.84 5.74
C ASP A 104 1.88 0.67 6.49
N ILE A 105 1.46 -0.58 6.69
CA ILE A 105 0.30 -0.99 7.47
C ILE A 105 0.80 -1.89 8.58
N VAL A 106 0.56 -1.50 9.83
CA VAL A 106 1.08 -2.18 11.01
C VAL A 106 -0.06 -2.82 11.79
N ILE A 107 -0.01 -4.12 12.02
CA ILE A 107 -0.85 -4.81 12.99
C ILE A 107 -0.18 -4.68 14.35
N GLN A 108 -0.82 -3.98 15.29
CA GLN A 108 -0.23 -3.72 16.61
C GLN A 108 -0.45 -4.92 17.54
N HIS A 109 0.60 -5.28 18.27
CA HIS A 109 0.51 -6.22 19.40
C HIS A 109 0.02 -5.50 20.68
N ASP A 110 -0.66 -6.21 21.59
CA ASP A 110 -1.27 -5.63 22.80
C ASP A 110 -0.30 -4.86 23.72
N ARG A 111 0.97 -5.27 23.75
CA ARG A 111 2.04 -4.66 24.56
C ARG A 111 2.45 -3.27 24.07
N GLY A 112 2.16 -2.92 22.81
CA GLY A 112 2.44 -1.60 22.24
C GLY A 112 1.36 -0.56 22.50
N ASN A 113 0.24 -0.93 23.14
CA ASN A 113 -0.92 -0.08 23.35
C ASN A 113 -1.09 0.37 24.83
N ARG A 114 0.03 0.48 25.57
CA ARG A 114 0.08 0.93 26.96
C ARG A 114 0.44 2.41 27.09
#